data_AF-A0A838K5X0-F1
#
_entry.id   AF-A0A838K5X0-F1
#
_cell.length_a   1.000
_cell.length_b   1.000
_cell.length_c   1.000
_cell.angle_alpha   90.00
_cell.angle_beta   90.00
_cell.angle_gamma   90.00
#
_symmetry.space_group_name_H-M   'P 1'
#
loop_
_entity.id
_entity.type
_entity.pdbx_description
1 polymer ?
#
loop_
_entity_poly.entity_id
_entity_poly.type
_entity_poly.pdbx_seq_one_letter_code
_entity_poly.pdbx_strand_id
1 'polypeptide(L)'
;MRVVVAVVAAGLLAGTGVGPVVPAAAASPRPSSPAGVAAGAATSLPADDGSDTVVSSQPVAPVAAGAERTTASGADVVAELAPTQIEPFGLLGITWDPATTPAGIDIEVQVHTADGWGAWKHVEYVFDEGPAATEESDARAGTTPLWVGSADGAAVRMTSSTGTAPADVRLVTVDPEIDGLSSADRASGVTRSAAKSVAQRRPSSGDAIKGSPRFPALPRVITRRQWGADPAMTESCYPPRYGRSAKMVFVHHTAGSSRYTVSESPAIVRSILAYHTQAQDWCDIGYNALIDRFGNIYEGRRGGIRKPVRGAHSGDYNTNSVGVSLMGNFQKAEPSRRILNALVRFIGWRLGTSFSPVRGAARLNGARFARISGHRDAMSTSCPGGNVYDRIPRIRRRVVHYLDNYESAAKRKAGRLGDRTTGKVFMGEQGAHGGTYTVFTKGRIYASSGPGVHWLSGRPLSVFRKARGVSGPLGWPTIDPRSIVGRWAMAAFDNGRIYLRAGRPARVLYGRIVDRYAKLGYHRGRLGLPTSGIRKVTGGHRARFQHGTLRWHRSSNRVTVRWH
;
A
#
# COMPACT_ATOMS: atom_id res chain seq x y z
N MET A 1 -6.80 45.94 27.39
CA MET A 1 -7.45 44.65 27.70
C MET A 1 -6.55 43.51 27.26
N ARG A 2 -5.69 43.02 28.15
CA ARG A 2 -4.84 41.84 27.99
C ARG A 2 -4.98 41.07 29.29
N VAL A 3 -5.41 39.81 29.23
CA VAL A 3 -5.55 38.93 30.39
C VAL A 3 -4.36 38.00 30.42
N VAL A 4 -3.60 38.07 31.51
CA VAL A 4 -2.55 37.15 31.91
C VAL A 4 -3.19 36.16 32.89
N VAL A 5 -2.98 34.86 32.70
CA VAL A 5 -3.32 33.84 33.72
C VAL A 5 -2.07 33.02 34.02
N ALA A 6 -1.73 33.02 35.31
CA ALA A 6 -0.61 32.34 35.94
C ALA A 6 -0.89 30.84 36.15
N VAL A 7 0.18 30.03 36.15
CA VAL A 7 0.14 28.62 36.57
C VAL A 7 0.85 28.50 37.92
N VAL A 8 0.14 27.88 38.87
CA VAL A 8 0.50 27.66 40.27
C VAL A 8 1.42 26.44 40.39
N ALA A 9 2.49 26.58 41.17
CA ALA A 9 3.32 25.49 41.67
C ALA A 9 2.84 25.09 43.08
N ALA A 10 2.73 23.79 43.34
CA ALA A 10 2.49 23.24 44.67
C ALA A 10 3.55 22.17 44.94
N GLY A 11 4.31 22.36 46.02
CA GLY A 11 5.20 21.35 46.59
C GLY A 11 4.55 20.69 47.81
N LEU A 12 5.01 19.49 48.18
CA LEU A 12 4.90 18.98 49.55
C LEU A 12 5.95 17.91 49.87
N LEU A 13 6.23 17.82 51.17
CA LEU A 13 7.40 17.30 51.89
C LEU A 13 7.57 15.76 51.97
N ALA A 14 8.85 15.38 52.04
CA ALA A 14 9.57 14.37 52.84
C ALA A 14 8.85 13.15 53.48
N GLY A 15 9.48 11.98 53.30
CA GLY A 15 9.36 10.79 54.15
C GLY A 15 10.53 9.83 53.90
N THR A 16 11.33 9.58 54.93
CA THR A 16 12.57 8.77 54.99
C THR A 16 12.32 7.26 55.11
N GLY A 17 13.13 6.42 54.45
CA GLY A 17 13.24 4.99 54.73
C GLY A 17 14.50 4.40 54.10
N VAL A 18 15.34 3.74 54.90
CA VAL A 18 16.74 3.35 54.60
C VAL A 18 16.86 1.85 54.30
N GLY A 19 17.64 1.52 53.26
CA GLY A 19 18.59 0.37 53.19
C GLY A 19 18.17 -0.89 52.41
N PRO A 20 19.11 -1.76 51.95
CA PRO A 20 20.58 -1.63 51.95
C PRO A 20 21.23 -1.67 50.54
N VAL A 21 22.50 -1.24 50.50
CA VAL A 21 23.43 -1.19 49.36
C VAL A 21 24.39 -2.37 49.43
N VAL A 22 24.72 -3.00 48.29
CA VAL A 22 25.91 -3.85 48.05
C VAL A 22 26.39 -3.62 46.60
N PRO A 23 27.72 -3.57 46.30
CA PRO A 23 28.29 -2.62 45.35
C PRO A 23 28.53 -3.16 43.92
N ALA A 24 28.71 -2.22 43.00
CA ALA A 24 29.14 -2.43 41.62
C ALA A 24 30.63 -2.85 41.56
N ALA A 25 30.90 -3.93 40.83
CA ALA A 25 32.25 -4.36 40.48
C ALA A 25 32.71 -3.67 39.19
N ALA A 26 33.90 -3.06 39.26
CA ALA A 26 34.64 -2.49 38.15
C ALA A 26 35.20 -3.61 37.25
N ALA A 27 35.25 -3.35 35.94
CA ALA A 27 36.05 -4.11 34.99
C ALA A 27 36.98 -3.16 34.21
N SER A 28 38.27 -3.47 34.29
CA SER A 28 39.45 -2.75 33.79
C SER A 28 39.57 -2.70 32.25
N PRO A 29 40.43 -1.81 31.70
CA PRO A 29 40.58 -1.61 30.26
C PRO A 29 41.75 -2.39 29.61
N ARG A 30 41.76 -2.36 28.25
CA ARG A 30 42.86 -2.57 27.25
C ARG A 30 42.91 -3.95 26.54
N PRO A 31 43.50 -4.06 25.31
CA PRO A 31 44.38 -3.09 24.62
C PRO A 31 44.01 -2.75 23.15
N SER A 32 44.58 -1.63 22.70
CA SER A 32 44.71 -1.20 21.30
C SER A 32 45.84 -1.95 20.57
N SER A 33 45.68 -2.16 19.26
CA SER A 33 46.76 -2.50 18.31
C SER A 33 46.30 -2.20 16.86
N PRO A 34 47.23 -2.04 15.91
CA PRO A 34 47.32 -0.85 15.07
C PRO A 34 46.70 -0.98 13.66
N ALA A 35 46.70 0.17 12.97
CA ALA A 35 46.24 0.37 11.61
C ALA A 35 46.84 -0.60 10.57
N GLY A 36 45.96 -1.15 9.73
CA GLY A 36 46.27 -1.72 8.42
C GLY A 36 45.15 -1.31 7.46
N VAL A 37 45.47 -0.47 6.48
CA VAL A 37 44.55 -0.07 5.41
C VAL A 37 44.40 -1.28 4.47
N ALA A 38 43.30 -2.00 4.59
CA ALA A 38 42.87 -2.98 3.59
C ALA A 38 41.69 -2.38 2.82
N ALA A 39 41.79 -2.37 1.48
CA ALA A 39 40.68 -2.04 0.60
C ALA A 39 39.48 -2.92 0.95
N GLY A 40 38.37 -2.30 1.35
CA GLY A 40 37.18 -3.01 1.84
C GLY A 40 36.55 -3.84 0.73
N ALA A 41 36.53 -5.16 0.89
CA ALA A 41 35.87 -6.07 -0.02
C ALA A 41 34.34 -5.85 0.02
N ALA A 42 33.70 -5.96 -1.15
CA ALA A 42 32.25 -5.97 -1.26
C ALA A 42 31.68 -7.09 -0.38
N THR A 43 30.70 -6.78 0.46
CA THR A 43 29.98 -7.79 1.23
C THR A 43 28.61 -7.98 0.61
N SER A 44 28.32 -9.20 0.17
CA SER A 44 26.96 -9.62 -0.14
C SER A 44 26.17 -9.60 1.17
N LEU A 45 25.08 -8.82 1.22
CA LEU A 45 24.13 -8.95 2.32
C LEU A 45 23.51 -10.35 2.22
N PRO A 46 23.23 -11.04 3.34
CA PRO A 46 22.78 -12.44 3.30
C PRO A 46 21.44 -12.54 2.55
N ALA A 47 21.50 -12.97 1.30
CA ALA A 47 20.36 -13.35 0.48
C ALA A 47 20.56 -14.81 0.07
N ASP A 48 20.12 -15.71 0.94
CA ASP A 48 19.77 -17.08 0.55
C ASP A 48 18.25 -17.23 0.81
N ASP A 49 17.46 -16.38 0.14
CA ASP A 49 16.00 -16.29 0.29
C ASP A 49 15.22 -16.79 -0.93
N GLY A 50 15.91 -17.28 -1.96
CA GLY A 50 15.30 -17.74 -3.21
C GLY A 50 14.84 -16.61 -4.14
N SER A 51 15.27 -15.36 -3.89
CA SER A 51 15.06 -14.25 -4.81
C SER A 51 16.21 -14.16 -5.82
N ASP A 52 15.88 -14.10 -7.12
CA ASP A 52 16.80 -13.80 -8.24
C ASP A 52 17.25 -12.31 -8.19
N THR A 53 17.49 -11.71 -7.03
CA THR A 53 17.84 -10.29 -6.89
C THR A 53 18.91 -10.11 -5.83
N VAL A 54 20.12 -9.79 -6.29
CA VAL A 54 21.30 -9.66 -5.42
C VAL A 54 21.43 -8.22 -4.92
N VAL A 55 21.59 -8.05 -3.61
CA VAL A 55 21.87 -6.76 -2.97
C VAL A 55 23.28 -6.77 -2.39
N SER A 56 24.10 -5.83 -2.84
CA SER A 56 25.50 -5.70 -2.43
C SER A 56 25.72 -4.35 -1.77
N SER A 57 26.60 -4.29 -0.77
CA SER A 57 26.96 -3.04 -0.11
C SER A 57 28.47 -2.82 -0.07
N GLN A 58 28.88 -1.57 -0.25
CA GLN A 58 30.26 -1.12 -0.12
C GLN A 58 30.36 0.13 0.76
N PRO A 59 31.35 0.23 1.67
CA PRO A 59 31.56 1.43 2.46
C PRO A 59 31.94 2.63 1.58
N VAL A 60 31.43 3.81 1.94
CA VAL A 60 31.86 5.11 1.40
C VAL A 60 32.66 5.78 2.50
N ALA A 61 33.96 5.95 2.28
CA ALA A 61 34.88 6.36 3.35
C ALA A 61 34.70 7.84 3.70
N PRO A 62 34.71 8.22 4.99
CA PRO A 62 34.83 9.62 5.39
C PRO A 62 36.10 10.24 4.82
N VAL A 63 36.01 11.48 4.34
CA VAL A 63 37.18 12.26 3.93
C VAL A 63 37.84 12.82 5.18
N ALA A 64 39.16 12.68 5.28
CA ALA A 64 39.91 13.19 6.42
C ALA A 64 39.77 14.72 6.54
N ALA A 65 39.56 15.22 7.76
CA ALA A 65 39.48 16.65 8.03
C ALA A 65 40.75 17.37 7.55
N GLY A 66 40.60 18.38 6.69
CA GLY A 66 41.70 19.14 6.10
C GLY A 66 42.19 18.65 4.74
N ALA A 67 41.64 17.57 4.18
CA ALA A 67 41.86 17.25 2.77
C ALA A 67 41.07 18.25 1.89
N GLU A 68 41.76 19.00 1.03
CA GLU A 68 41.14 19.92 0.07
C GLU A 68 40.43 19.14 -1.05
N ARG A 69 39.27 18.55 -0.72
CA ARG A 69 38.41 17.82 -1.66
C ARG A 69 37.11 18.60 -1.81
N THR A 70 37.04 19.42 -2.85
CA THR A 70 35.86 20.23 -3.14
C THR A 70 35.12 19.74 -4.39
N THR A 71 33.81 19.91 -4.41
CA THR A 71 33.02 19.73 -5.63
C THR A 71 33.29 20.87 -6.61
N ALA A 72 32.80 20.75 -7.85
CA ALA A 72 32.89 21.84 -8.83
C ALA A 72 32.18 23.14 -8.39
N SER A 73 31.29 23.07 -7.39
CA SER A 73 30.63 24.23 -6.77
C SER A 73 31.38 24.78 -5.54
N GLY A 74 32.55 24.23 -5.20
CA GLY A 74 33.36 24.63 -4.05
C GLY A 74 32.87 24.09 -2.70
N ALA A 75 31.99 23.08 -2.68
CA ALA A 75 31.51 22.48 -1.43
C ALA A 75 32.45 21.36 -0.96
N ASP A 76 32.73 21.30 0.34
CA ASP A 76 33.62 20.30 0.93
C ASP A 76 32.99 18.90 0.90
N VAL A 77 33.74 17.95 0.35
CA VAL A 77 33.38 16.53 0.32
C VAL A 77 33.70 15.92 1.67
N VAL A 78 32.68 15.37 2.33
CA VAL A 78 32.76 14.78 3.68
C VAL A 78 32.88 13.26 3.64
N ALA A 79 32.39 12.60 2.58
CA ALA A 79 32.57 11.17 2.36
C ALA A 79 32.66 10.87 0.86
N GLU A 80 33.48 9.89 0.48
CA GLU A 80 33.71 9.55 -0.92
C GLU A 80 34.00 8.06 -1.16
N LEU A 81 33.54 7.58 -2.31
CA LEU A 81 34.01 6.38 -2.97
C LEU A 81 34.63 6.82 -4.30
N ALA A 82 35.93 6.64 -4.45
CA ALA A 82 36.63 6.90 -5.70
C ALA A 82 36.06 6.02 -6.83
N PRO A 83 36.22 6.39 -8.11
CA PRO A 83 35.78 5.57 -9.24
C PRO A 83 36.27 4.11 -9.11
N THR A 84 35.34 3.21 -8.81
CA THR A 84 35.61 1.81 -8.48
C THR A 84 34.78 0.92 -9.38
N GLN A 85 35.42 -0.08 -9.99
CA GLN A 85 34.73 -1.18 -10.69
C GLN A 85 34.12 -2.11 -9.65
N ILE A 86 32.85 -2.47 -9.84
CA ILE A 86 32.08 -3.29 -8.91
C ILE A 86 31.24 -4.29 -9.71
N GLU A 87 30.74 -5.33 -9.04
CA GLU A 87 29.87 -6.32 -9.69
C GLU A 87 28.70 -5.65 -10.43
N PRO A 88 28.28 -6.17 -11.60
CA PRO A 88 27.22 -5.57 -12.40
C PRO A 88 25.94 -5.33 -11.60
N PHE A 89 25.27 -4.22 -11.88
CA PHE A 89 24.06 -3.80 -11.18
C PHE A 89 23.13 -2.97 -12.06
N GLY A 90 21.84 -2.97 -11.71
CA GLY A 90 20.80 -2.19 -12.40
C GLY A 90 20.38 -0.92 -11.65
N LEU A 91 20.53 -0.95 -10.33
CA LEU A 91 20.06 0.09 -9.41
C LEU A 91 21.11 0.36 -8.35
N LEU A 92 21.24 1.62 -7.94
CA LEU A 92 22.05 2.02 -6.79
C LEU A 92 21.27 2.90 -5.83
N GLY A 93 21.73 2.99 -4.58
CA GLY A 93 21.34 4.00 -3.61
C GLY A 93 22.40 4.15 -2.53
N ILE A 94 22.34 5.21 -1.75
CA ILE A 94 23.25 5.46 -0.63
C ILE A 94 22.47 5.34 0.68
N THR A 95 23.04 4.69 1.70
CA THR A 95 22.44 4.56 3.04
C THR A 95 23.43 4.94 4.14
N TRP A 96 22.95 5.33 5.31
CA TRP A 96 23.78 5.69 6.46
C TRP A 96 23.01 5.53 7.78
N ASP A 97 23.70 5.67 8.91
CA ASP A 97 23.09 5.67 10.23
C ASP A 97 22.21 6.92 10.43
N PRO A 98 20.88 6.77 10.58
CA PRO A 98 19.97 7.90 10.73
C PRO A 98 20.30 8.78 11.94
N ALA A 99 20.83 8.22 13.03
CA ALA A 99 21.14 8.94 14.27
C ALA A 99 22.25 9.98 14.13
N THR A 100 23.03 9.89 13.05
CA THR A 100 24.18 10.76 12.78
C THR A 100 23.98 11.67 11.57
N THR A 101 22.75 11.75 11.04
CA THR A 101 22.43 12.53 9.83
C THR A 101 22.72 14.03 10.02
N PRO A 102 23.74 14.60 9.35
CA PRO A 102 23.99 16.04 9.42
C PRO A 102 22.97 16.86 8.60
N ALA A 103 22.98 18.18 8.81
CA ALA A 103 22.16 19.10 8.03
C ALA A 103 22.77 19.38 6.64
N GLY A 104 21.91 19.59 5.63
CA GLY A 104 22.32 20.05 4.30
C GLY A 104 23.21 19.05 3.55
N ILE A 105 22.87 17.75 3.62
CA ILE A 105 23.53 16.71 2.84
C ILE A 105 23.21 16.87 1.36
N ASP A 106 24.24 16.83 0.51
CA ASP A 106 24.10 16.64 -0.94
C ASP A 106 24.92 15.41 -1.36
N ILE A 107 24.34 14.56 -2.20
CA ILE A 107 24.95 13.31 -2.64
C ILE A 107 24.95 13.30 -4.16
N GLU A 108 26.13 13.07 -4.72
CA GLU A 108 26.29 12.85 -6.15
C GLU A 108 26.94 11.50 -6.41
N VAL A 109 26.50 10.86 -7.48
CA VAL A 109 27.03 9.59 -7.94
C VAL A 109 27.46 9.67 -9.39
N GLN A 110 28.46 8.89 -9.73
CA GLN A 110 28.89 8.61 -11.10
C GLN A 110 28.79 7.10 -11.32
N VAL A 111 28.43 6.68 -12.52
CA VAL A 111 28.38 5.25 -12.87
C VAL A 111 29.22 4.97 -14.11
N HIS A 112 29.87 3.81 -14.12
CA HIS A 112 30.51 3.23 -15.28
C HIS A 112 29.52 2.32 -16.00
N THR A 113 29.55 2.36 -17.33
CA THR A 113 28.72 1.55 -18.22
C THR A 113 29.57 1.09 -19.40
N ALA A 114 29.00 0.37 -20.36
CA ALA A 114 29.70 0.02 -21.60
C ALA A 114 30.25 1.25 -22.37
N ASP A 115 29.65 2.43 -22.19
CA ASP A 115 30.09 3.70 -22.80
C ASP A 115 31.17 4.43 -21.96
N GLY A 116 31.64 3.82 -20.87
CA GLY A 116 32.56 4.40 -19.91
C GLY A 116 31.88 5.13 -18.74
N TRP A 117 32.64 5.98 -18.06
CA TRP A 117 32.16 6.79 -16.93
C TRP A 117 31.22 7.92 -17.40
N GLY A 118 30.01 7.96 -16.85
CA GLY A 118 29.05 9.03 -17.11
C GLY A 118 29.37 10.34 -16.37
N ALA A 119 28.49 11.34 -16.50
CA ALA A 119 28.57 12.55 -15.66
C ALA A 119 28.09 12.30 -14.23
N TRP A 120 28.57 13.12 -13.28
CA TRP A 120 28.05 13.19 -11.91
C TRP A 120 26.55 13.53 -11.91
N LYS A 121 25.79 12.85 -11.06
CA LYS A 121 24.34 12.99 -10.92
C LYS A 121 24.00 13.12 -9.45
N HIS A 122 23.27 14.18 -9.11
CA HIS A 122 22.63 14.29 -7.81
C HIS A 122 21.63 13.14 -7.58
N VAL A 123 21.67 12.56 -6.39
CA VAL A 123 20.74 11.52 -5.95
C VAL A 123 19.87 12.09 -4.84
N GLU A 124 18.55 12.11 -5.07
CA GLU A 124 17.63 12.74 -4.13
C GLU A 124 17.58 11.97 -2.82
N TYR A 125 17.73 12.69 -1.71
CA TYR A 125 17.40 12.26 -0.36
C TYR A 125 16.28 13.13 0.20
N VAL A 126 15.39 12.53 0.97
CA VAL A 126 14.32 13.26 1.66
C VAL A 126 14.38 12.92 3.13
N PHE A 127 14.71 13.93 3.95
CA PHE A 127 14.69 13.81 5.40
C PHE A 127 13.30 13.41 5.90
N ASP A 128 13.22 12.45 6.82
CA ASP A 128 11.99 11.85 7.34
C ASP A 128 11.07 11.21 6.28
N GLU A 129 11.58 10.88 5.08
CA GLU A 129 10.87 9.96 4.18
C GLU A 129 11.05 8.51 4.65
N GLY A 130 9.95 7.76 4.70
CA GLY A 130 9.97 6.37 5.10
C GLY A 130 8.84 5.96 6.04
N PRO A 131 8.95 4.78 6.67
CA PRO A 131 8.06 4.35 7.73
C PRO A 131 8.19 5.28 8.95
N ALA A 132 7.24 5.22 9.88
CA ALA A 132 7.40 6.02 11.10
C ALA A 132 8.55 5.44 11.94
N ALA A 133 9.44 6.29 12.45
CA ALA A 133 10.61 5.87 13.25
C ALA A 133 10.24 5.00 14.48
N THR A 134 9.02 5.13 15.00
CA THR A 134 8.49 4.29 16.09
C THR A 134 8.15 2.85 15.69
N GLU A 135 8.20 2.52 14.40
CA GLU A 135 7.78 1.22 13.87
C GLU A 135 8.93 0.40 13.28
N GLU A 136 9.96 1.07 12.78
CA GLU A 136 11.10 0.48 12.08
C GLU A 136 12.36 1.21 12.60
N SER A 137 12.70 0.98 13.88
CA SER A 137 13.77 1.71 14.62
C SER A 137 15.17 1.46 14.07
N ASP A 138 15.34 0.32 13.40
CA ASP A 138 16.61 -0.11 12.82
C ASP A 138 16.73 0.35 11.35
N ALA A 139 15.71 1.05 10.83
CA ALA A 139 15.70 1.52 9.46
C ALA A 139 16.85 2.50 9.21
N ARG A 140 17.64 2.23 8.17
CA ARG A 140 18.71 3.11 7.74
C ARG A 140 18.14 4.32 7.02
N ALA A 141 18.75 5.49 7.23
CA ALA A 141 18.51 6.63 6.35
C ALA A 141 19.11 6.32 4.97
N GLY A 142 18.50 6.84 3.91
CA GLY A 142 19.02 6.60 2.57
C GLY A 142 18.35 7.39 1.48
N THR A 143 19.01 7.47 0.33
CA THR A 143 18.51 8.14 -0.86
C THR A 143 17.30 7.43 -1.45
N THR A 144 16.57 8.11 -2.33
CA THR A 144 15.69 7.43 -3.29
C THR A 144 16.52 6.48 -4.18
N PRO A 145 16.03 5.26 -4.46
CA PRO A 145 16.77 4.31 -5.29
C PRO A 145 16.84 4.75 -6.75
N LEU A 146 18.04 4.80 -7.30
CA LEU A 146 18.31 5.28 -8.66
C LEU A 146 18.50 4.10 -9.62
N TRP A 147 17.51 3.87 -10.49
CA TRP A 147 17.69 2.98 -11.64
C TRP A 147 18.68 3.58 -12.63
N VAL A 148 19.76 2.88 -12.95
CA VAL A 148 20.82 3.34 -13.86
C VAL A 148 20.92 2.52 -15.15
N GLY A 149 20.24 1.37 -15.23
CA GLY A 149 20.44 0.42 -16.33
C GLY A 149 21.70 -0.40 -16.09
N SER A 150 22.33 -0.94 -17.14
CA SER A 150 23.55 -1.74 -17.01
C SER A 150 24.74 -0.89 -16.56
N ALA A 151 25.20 -1.10 -15.34
CA ALA A 151 26.40 -0.48 -14.79
C ALA A 151 27.27 -1.53 -14.09
N ASP A 152 28.58 -1.31 -14.09
CA ASP A 152 29.64 -2.18 -13.55
C ASP A 152 30.70 -1.37 -12.78
N GLY A 153 30.39 -0.11 -12.47
CA GLY A 153 31.26 0.74 -11.66
C GLY A 153 30.50 1.91 -11.08
N ALA A 154 30.95 2.40 -9.93
CA ALA A 154 30.38 3.56 -9.26
C ALA A 154 31.44 4.44 -8.61
N ALA A 155 31.13 5.73 -8.52
CA ALA A 155 31.80 6.69 -7.65
C ALA A 155 30.73 7.44 -6.87
N VAL A 156 31.04 7.83 -5.64
CA VAL A 156 30.12 8.55 -4.75
C VAL A 156 30.86 9.71 -4.15
N ARG A 157 30.23 10.89 -4.09
CA ARG A 157 30.69 11.99 -3.25
C ARG A 157 29.52 12.55 -2.46
N MET A 158 29.77 12.82 -1.20
CA MET A 158 28.80 13.40 -0.28
C MET A 158 29.38 14.70 0.28
N THR A 159 28.57 15.74 0.32
CA THR A 159 28.88 17.01 0.98
C THR A 159 27.87 17.24 2.11
N SER A 160 28.21 18.11 3.06
CA SER A 160 27.33 18.50 4.14
C SER A 160 27.55 19.97 4.50
N SER A 161 26.47 20.71 4.75
CA SER A 161 26.57 22.09 5.23
C SER A 161 27.26 22.24 6.60
N THR A 162 27.37 21.14 7.37
CA THR A 162 28.07 21.11 8.65
C THR A 162 29.54 20.69 8.54
N GLY A 163 30.02 20.31 7.35
CA GLY A 163 31.37 19.78 7.14
C GLY A 163 31.63 18.40 7.75
N THR A 164 30.59 17.71 8.24
CA THR A 164 30.69 16.37 8.85
C THR A 164 29.97 15.33 8.02
N ALA A 165 30.52 14.12 7.90
CA ALA A 165 29.84 12.97 7.31
C ALA A 165 28.98 12.24 8.36
N PRO A 166 27.83 11.64 7.95
CA PRO A 166 27.15 10.66 8.79
C PRO A 166 28.00 9.39 8.96
N ALA A 167 27.70 8.61 10.00
CA ALA A 167 28.33 7.32 10.25
C ALA A 167 27.79 6.24 9.30
N ASP A 168 28.66 5.26 9.03
CA ASP A 168 28.36 4.05 8.24
C ASP A 168 27.70 4.35 6.88
N VAL A 169 28.25 5.32 6.13
CA VAL A 169 27.80 5.59 4.76
C VAL A 169 28.14 4.40 3.86
N ARG A 170 27.15 3.92 3.13
CA ARG A 170 27.27 2.77 2.23
C ARG A 170 26.66 3.07 0.87
N LEU A 171 27.40 2.74 -0.18
CA LEU A 171 26.85 2.50 -1.51
C LEU A 171 26.17 1.14 -1.47
N VAL A 172 24.92 1.09 -1.90
CA VAL A 172 24.18 -0.16 -2.09
C VAL A 172 23.82 -0.30 -3.56
N THR A 173 24.12 -1.45 -4.13
CA THR A 173 23.77 -1.81 -5.49
C THR A 173 22.82 -3.00 -5.50
N VAL A 174 21.96 -3.04 -6.51
CA VAL A 174 21.01 -4.13 -6.71
C VAL A 174 21.12 -4.63 -8.15
N ASP A 175 21.43 -5.91 -8.29
CA ASP A 175 21.30 -6.64 -9.55
C ASP A 175 19.96 -7.38 -9.57
N PRO A 176 19.01 -6.99 -10.43
CA PRO A 176 17.74 -7.71 -10.58
C PRO A 176 17.81 -8.97 -11.47
N GLU A 177 19.02 -9.43 -11.82
CA GLU A 177 19.33 -10.62 -12.64
C GLU A 177 18.54 -10.65 -13.96
N ILE A 178 18.54 -9.53 -14.69
CA ILE A 178 17.96 -9.48 -16.04
C ILE A 178 18.96 -10.08 -17.03
N ASP A 179 18.50 -10.98 -17.91
CA ASP A 179 19.28 -11.48 -19.05
C ASP A 179 19.93 -10.29 -19.81
N GLY A 180 21.27 -10.20 -19.80
CA GLY A 180 22.04 -9.10 -20.41
C GLY A 180 22.58 -8.04 -19.45
N LEU A 181 22.36 -8.17 -18.13
CA LEU A 181 22.97 -7.34 -17.09
C LEU A 181 24.03 -8.07 -16.23
N SER A 182 24.05 -9.41 -16.17
CA SER A 182 25.07 -10.17 -15.44
C SER A 182 25.78 -11.21 -16.31
N SER A 183 27.06 -11.46 -16.01
CA SER A 183 27.89 -12.50 -16.58
C SER A 183 28.23 -13.56 -15.53
N ALA A 184 27.24 -14.29 -15.03
CA ALA A 184 27.44 -15.59 -14.39
C ALA A 184 26.10 -16.32 -14.20
N ASP A 185 26.10 -17.58 -14.62
CA ASP A 185 25.20 -18.70 -14.38
C ASP A 185 23.66 -18.55 -14.27
N ARG A 186 23.05 -19.43 -15.06
CA ARG A 186 21.63 -19.52 -15.39
C ARG A 186 20.95 -20.55 -14.49
N ALA A 187 20.10 -20.13 -13.55
CA ALA A 187 19.16 -21.07 -12.94
C ALA A 187 17.95 -20.41 -12.25
N SER A 188 17.01 -19.83 -13.00
CA SER A 188 15.63 -19.67 -12.51
C SER A 188 14.60 -19.41 -13.62
N GLY A 189 13.55 -20.22 -13.67
CA GLY A 189 12.50 -20.18 -14.70
C GLY A 189 11.36 -19.18 -14.44
N VAL A 190 11.36 -18.53 -13.27
CA VAL A 190 10.23 -17.70 -12.80
C VAL A 190 10.32 -16.26 -13.34
N THR A 191 11.50 -15.66 -13.37
CA THR A 191 11.79 -14.30 -13.90
C THR A 191 11.50 -14.17 -15.39
N ARG A 192 11.90 -15.16 -16.20
CA ARG A 192 11.60 -15.20 -17.64
C ARG A 192 10.10 -15.24 -17.95
N SER A 193 9.31 -15.90 -17.11
CA SER A 193 7.85 -16.03 -17.32
C SER A 193 7.12 -14.72 -17.03
N ALA A 194 7.48 -14.01 -15.95
CA ALA A 194 6.90 -12.73 -15.58
C ALA A 194 7.20 -11.64 -16.63
N ALA A 195 8.47 -11.48 -17.03
CA ALA A 195 8.91 -10.51 -18.02
C ALA A 195 8.32 -10.79 -19.41
N LYS A 196 8.29 -12.05 -19.87
CA LYS A 196 7.61 -12.45 -21.11
C LYS A 196 6.11 -12.18 -21.03
N SER A 197 5.44 -12.46 -19.90
CA SER A 197 4.00 -12.18 -19.78
C SER A 197 3.70 -10.68 -19.84
N VAL A 198 4.53 -9.82 -19.25
CA VAL A 198 4.33 -8.36 -19.29
C VAL A 198 4.66 -7.80 -20.68
N ALA A 199 5.73 -8.26 -21.32
CA ALA A 199 6.14 -7.83 -22.66
C ALA A 199 5.20 -8.31 -23.78
N GLN A 200 4.68 -9.55 -23.71
CA GLN A 200 3.70 -10.08 -24.66
C GLN A 200 2.29 -9.49 -24.47
N ARG A 201 2.01 -8.93 -23.29
CA ARG A 201 0.73 -8.27 -23.02
C ARG A 201 0.79 -6.83 -23.53
N ARG A 202 -0.05 -6.51 -24.51
CA ARG A 202 -0.28 -5.12 -24.96
C ARG A 202 -0.37 -4.20 -23.73
N PRO A 203 0.41 -3.10 -23.66
CA PRO A 203 0.40 -2.19 -22.51
C PRO A 203 -1.04 -1.79 -22.18
N SER A 204 -1.47 -2.05 -20.94
CA SER A 204 -2.81 -1.63 -20.52
C SER A 204 -2.76 -0.21 -20.05
N SER A 205 -3.78 0.54 -20.46
CA SER A 205 -4.08 1.90 -20.02
C SER A 205 -3.07 2.97 -20.41
N GLY A 206 -2.49 2.82 -21.61
CA GLY A 206 -2.01 3.95 -22.44
C GLY A 206 -3.09 4.54 -23.37
N ASP A 207 -4.30 3.96 -23.43
CA ASP A 207 -5.36 4.44 -24.32
C ASP A 207 -5.80 5.87 -23.96
N ALA A 208 -6.35 6.60 -24.94
CA ALA A 208 -7.02 7.87 -24.69
C ALA A 208 -8.13 7.67 -23.62
N ILE A 209 -8.27 8.63 -22.71
CA ILE A 209 -9.48 8.71 -21.88
C ILE A 209 -10.61 9.16 -22.81
N LYS A 210 -11.38 8.20 -23.34
CA LYS A 210 -12.54 8.45 -24.19
C LYS A 210 -13.73 8.87 -23.30
N GLY A 211 -13.71 10.12 -22.84
CA GLY A 211 -14.74 10.69 -21.95
C GLY A 211 -14.78 10.08 -20.54
N SER A 212 -15.88 10.33 -19.84
CA SER A 212 -16.06 9.97 -18.43
C SER A 212 -16.86 8.66 -18.28
N PRO A 213 -16.31 7.61 -17.64
CA PRO A 213 -17.02 6.34 -17.46
C PRO A 213 -18.20 6.43 -16.48
N ARG A 214 -19.22 5.58 -16.70
CA ARG A 214 -20.32 5.36 -15.74
C ARG A 214 -19.88 4.69 -14.44
N PHE A 215 -18.82 3.87 -14.51
CA PHE A 215 -18.20 3.22 -13.35
C PHE A 215 -16.68 3.26 -13.52
N PRO A 216 -15.93 3.96 -12.63
CA PRO A 216 -14.49 4.03 -12.71
C PRO A 216 -13.92 2.71 -12.17
N ALA A 217 -13.87 1.67 -13.00
CA ALA A 217 -13.34 0.37 -12.62
C ALA A 217 -11.86 0.46 -12.23
N LEU A 218 -11.39 -0.50 -11.42
CA LEU A 218 -9.95 -0.65 -11.14
C LEU A 218 -9.23 -0.80 -12.48
N PRO A 219 -8.28 0.09 -12.83
CA PRO A 219 -7.45 -0.09 -14.01
C PRO A 219 -6.71 -1.43 -13.95
N ARG A 220 -6.27 -1.96 -15.09
CA ARG A 220 -5.47 -3.19 -15.06
C ARG A 220 -4.20 -2.93 -14.25
N VAL A 221 -4.02 -3.69 -13.18
CA VAL A 221 -2.85 -3.63 -12.30
C VAL A 221 -2.08 -4.94 -12.44
N ILE A 222 -0.77 -4.82 -12.63
CA ILE A 222 0.19 -5.91 -12.53
C ILE A 222 0.36 -6.19 -11.04
N THR A 223 -0.14 -7.34 -10.58
CA THR A 223 -0.13 -7.70 -9.16
C THR A 223 1.27 -8.03 -8.69
N ARG A 224 1.51 -8.01 -7.37
CA ARG A 224 2.78 -8.45 -6.76
C ARG A 224 3.34 -9.75 -7.34
N ARG A 225 2.50 -10.79 -7.37
CA ARG A 225 2.85 -12.08 -8.00
C ARG A 225 3.23 -11.97 -9.49
N GLN A 226 2.61 -11.07 -10.25
CA GLN A 226 2.85 -10.94 -11.69
C GLN A 226 4.16 -10.23 -12.02
N TRP A 227 4.64 -9.32 -11.16
CA TRP A 227 5.94 -8.67 -11.36
C TRP A 227 7.10 -9.38 -10.63
N GLY A 228 6.79 -10.44 -9.88
CA GLY A 228 7.77 -11.27 -9.19
C GLY A 228 8.19 -10.70 -7.84
N ALA A 229 7.24 -10.13 -7.09
CA ALA A 229 7.52 -9.72 -5.71
C ALA A 229 7.85 -10.94 -4.87
N ASP A 230 9.03 -10.95 -4.25
CA ASP A 230 9.37 -11.98 -3.30
C ASP A 230 8.58 -11.78 -1.98
N PRO A 231 7.75 -12.77 -1.57
CA PRO A 231 7.10 -12.71 -0.27
C PRO A 231 8.09 -12.75 0.89
N ALA A 232 9.22 -13.47 0.79
CA ALA A 232 10.21 -13.66 1.86
C ALA A 232 10.79 -12.32 2.34
N MET A 233 11.06 -11.40 1.41
CA MET A 233 11.54 -10.03 1.71
C MET A 233 10.57 -9.20 2.56
N THR A 234 9.30 -9.61 2.70
CA THR A 234 8.29 -8.83 3.39
C THR A 234 7.57 -9.59 4.50
N GLU A 235 7.35 -10.90 4.37
CA GLU A 235 6.51 -11.72 5.26
C GLU A 235 7.11 -11.95 6.65
N SER A 236 8.42 -11.81 6.79
CA SER A 236 9.11 -11.83 8.09
C SER A 236 8.81 -10.60 8.95
N CYS A 237 8.41 -9.47 8.35
CA CYS A 237 8.04 -8.26 9.10
C CYS A 237 6.54 -8.27 9.52
N TYR A 238 5.97 -7.11 9.86
CA TYR A 238 4.62 -6.97 10.41
C TYR A 238 3.52 -7.11 9.34
N PRO A 239 2.31 -7.55 9.75
CA PRO A 239 1.16 -7.65 8.84
C PRO A 239 0.74 -6.27 8.30
N PRO A 240 0.21 -6.17 7.07
CA PRO A 240 -0.12 -4.88 6.45
C PRO A 240 -1.00 -3.98 7.32
N ARG A 241 -0.58 -2.73 7.44
CA ARG A 241 -1.31 -1.69 8.18
C ARG A 241 -2.22 -0.90 7.24
N TYR A 242 -3.34 -0.42 7.77
CA TYR A 242 -4.35 0.28 6.99
C TYR A 242 -4.78 1.59 7.66
N GLY A 243 -4.96 2.62 6.85
CA GLY A 243 -5.71 3.80 7.24
C GLY A 243 -7.21 3.55 7.36
N ARG A 244 -7.97 4.57 7.75
CA ARG A 244 -9.44 4.50 7.80
C ARG A 244 -10.07 4.64 6.41
N SER A 245 -9.39 5.32 5.48
CA SER A 245 -9.83 5.55 4.11
C SER A 245 -8.70 6.15 3.25
N ALA A 246 -8.76 6.02 1.93
CA ALA A 246 -7.90 6.77 1.01
C ALA A 246 -8.47 8.17 0.77
N LYS A 247 -7.93 9.21 1.43
CA LYS A 247 -8.45 10.59 1.39
C LYS A 247 -7.90 11.43 0.24
N MET A 248 -6.67 11.15 -0.18
CA MET A 248 -5.93 11.93 -1.17
C MET A 248 -4.78 11.10 -1.78
N VAL A 249 -4.10 11.65 -2.77
CA VAL A 249 -2.97 11.03 -3.45
C VAL A 249 -1.75 11.95 -3.42
N PHE A 250 -0.59 11.39 -3.09
CA PHE A 250 0.71 12.00 -3.39
C PHE A 250 1.28 11.39 -4.67
N VAL A 251 1.62 12.25 -5.63
CA VAL A 251 2.27 11.88 -6.89
C VAL A 251 3.77 11.97 -6.66
N HIS A 252 4.43 10.87 -6.99
CA HIS A 252 5.87 10.66 -6.86
C HIS A 252 6.51 10.42 -8.21
N HIS A 253 7.84 10.49 -8.25
CA HIS A 253 8.63 9.82 -9.28
C HIS A 253 9.67 8.91 -8.62
N THR A 254 10.36 8.07 -9.39
CA THR A 254 11.46 7.26 -8.85
C THR A 254 12.83 7.93 -9.00
N ALA A 255 12.91 9.09 -9.66
CA ALA A 255 14.14 9.85 -9.96
C ALA A 255 15.21 9.12 -10.82
N GLY A 256 15.08 7.80 -11.02
CA GLY A 256 15.92 6.96 -11.88
C GLY A 256 15.78 7.23 -13.38
N SER A 257 16.60 6.53 -14.17
CA SER A 257 16.59 6.64 -15.64
C SER A 257 15.18 6.45 -16.21
N SER A 258 14.80 7.36 -17.10
CA SER A 258 13.58 7.21 -17.90
C SER A 258 13.81 6.35 -19.16
N ARG A 259 15.03 5.86 -19.38
CA ARG A 259 15.41 5.01 -20.52
C ARG A 259 15.44 3.55 -20.06
N TYR A 260 14.36 2.83 -20.33
CA TYR A 260 14.21 1.41 -20.11
C TYR A 260 13.09 0.87 -21.02
N THR A 261 13.10 -0.42 -21.25
CA THR A 261 12.15 -1.19 -22.05
C THR A 261 10.98 -1.68 -21.19
N VAL A 262 9.89 -2.11 -21.84
CA VAL A 262 8.73 -2.64 -21.12
C VAL A 262 9.06 -3.94 -20.36
N SER A 263 9.98 -4.73 -20.87
CA SER A 263 10.47 -5.97 -20.24
C SER A 263 11.30 -5.72 -18.98
N GLU A 264 11.99 -4.58 -18.90
CA GLU A 264 12.76 -4.21 -17.70
C GLU A 264 11.87 -3.65 -16.58
N SER A 265 10.65 -3.20 -16.89
CA SER A 265 9.79 -2.52 -15.91
C SER A 265 9.50 -3.35 -14.64
N PRO A 266 9.18 -4.67 -14.71
CA PRO A 266 9.06 -5.50 -13.50
C PRO A 266 10.35 -5.59 -12.69
N ALA A 267 11.51 -5.63 -13.34
CA ALA A 267 12.81 -5.74 -12.68
C ALA A 267 13.15 -4.47 -11.91
N ILE A 268 12.87 -3.29 -12.48
CA ILE A 268 12.99 -2.01 -11.77
C ILE A 268 12.14 -2.02 -10.48
N VAL A 269 10.90 -2.52 -10.56
CA VAL A 269 10.01 -2.61 -9.38
C VAL A 269 10.58 -3.58 -8.33
N ARG A 270 11.17 -4.72 -8.73
CA ARG A 270 11.87 -5.63 -7.82
C ARG A 270 13.10 -5.00 -7.20
N SER A 271 13.93 -4.28 -7.95
CA SER A 271 15.09 -3.58 -7.39
C SER A 271 14.69 -2.53 -6.36
N ILE A 272 13.59 -1.80 -6.60
CA ILE A 272 13.06 -0.83 -5.62
C ILE A 272 12.52 -1.55 -4.38
N LEU A 273 11.89 -2.72 -4.52
CA LEU A 273 11.51 -3.54 -3.37
C LEU A 273 12.75 -3.94 -2.57
N ALA A 274 13.72 -4.58 -3.22
CA ALA A 274 14.94 -5.09 -2.60
C ALA A 274 15.74 -3.98 -1.90
N TYR A 275 15.89 -2.80 -2.54
CA TYR A 275 16.54 -1.66 -1.89
C TYR A 275 15.79 -1.21 -0.64
N HIS A 276 14.47 -0.99 -0.70
CA HIS A 276 13.73 -0.59 0.50
C HIS A 276 13.84 -1.65 1.60
N THR A 277 13.74 -2.94 1.29
CA THR A 277 13.67 -4.00 2.31
C THR A 277 15.02 -4.46 2.85
N GLN A 278 16.04 -4.52 2.00
CA GLN A 278 17.34 -5.10 2.35
C GLN A 278 18.42 -4.02 2.59
N ALA A 279 18.22 -2.80 2.07
CA ALA A 279 19.18 -1.70 2.24
C ALA A 279 18.72 -0.68 3.28
N GLN A 280 17.42 -0.39 3.33
CA GLN A 280 16.84 0.57 4.28
C GLN A 280 16.10 -0.12 5.44
N ASP A 281 16.07 -1.45 5.46
CA ASP A 281 15.35 -2.28 6.44
C ASP A 281 13.84 -1.96 6.55
N TRP A 282 13.26 -1.48 5.45
CA TRP A 282 11.82 -1.24 5.40
C TRP A 282 11.04 -2.54 5.28
N CYS A 283 9.83 -2.59 5.80
CA CYS A 283 9.05 -3.83 5.75
C CYS A 283 8.43 -4.16 4.37
N ASP A 284 8.44 -3.20 3.43
CA ASP A 284 7.99 -3.37 2.04
C ASP A 284 8.31 -2.10 1.23
N ILE A 285 8.10 -2.17 -0.09
CA ILE A 285 8.14 -1.01 -0.98
C ILE A 285 7.27 0.15 -0.45
N GLY A 286 7.80 1.38 -0.46
CA GLY A 286 7.15 2.54 0.15
C GLY A 286 5.85 2.99 -0.54
N TYR A 287 5.76 2.82 -1.85
CA TYR A 287 4.64 3.30 -2.66
C TYR A 287 3.46 2.32 -2.70
N ASN A 288 2.24 2.82 -2.78
CA ASN A 288 1.06 1.97 -2.98
C ASN A 288 0.95 1.46 -4.43
N ALA A 289 1.37 2.27 -5.39
CA ALA A 289 1.40 1.91 -6.80
C ALA A 289 2.58 2.57 -7.52
N LEU A 290 3.07 1.89 -8.56
CA LEU A 290 4.07 2.44 -9.47
C LEU A 290 3.50 2.44 -10.90
N ILE A 291 3.87 3.43 -11.71
CA ILE A 291 3.44 3.53 -13.11
C ILE A 291 4.66 3.68 -14.00
N ASP A 292 4.85 2.75 -14.94
CA ASP A 292 5.96 2.80 -15.89
C ASP A 292 5.70 3.83 -17.02
N ARG A 293 6.74 4.11 -17.82
CA ARG A 293 6.65 5.03 -18.97
C ARG A 293 5.68 4.55 -20.06
N PHE A 294 5.31 3.28 -20.04
CA PHE A 294 4.38 2.63 -20.98
C PHE A 294 2.92 2.72 -20.53
N GLY A 295 2.67 3.13 -19.28
CA GLY A 295 1.35 3.27 -18.67
C GLY A 295 0.86 2.02 -17.93
N ASN A 296 1.72 1.01 -17.72
CA ASN A 296 1.38 -0.12 -16.87
C ASN A 296 1.42 0.31 -15.40
N ILE A 297 0.47 -0.21 -14.61
CA ILE A 297 0.34 0.10 -13.19
C ILE A 297 0.73 -1.15 -12.40
N TYR A 298 1.67 -1.02 -11.48
CA TYR A 298 2.15 -2.08 -10.60
C TYR A 298 1.58 -1.90 -9.20
N GLU A 299 1.10 -2.99 -8.60
CA GLU A 299 0.77 -3.00 -7.18
C GLU A 299 2.07 -2.94 -6.37
N GLY A 300 2.25 -1.87 -5.59
CA GLY A 300 3.38 -1.70 -4.68
C GLY A 300 3.11 -2.40 -3.35
N ARG A 301 3.04 -1.62 -2.27
CA ARG A 301 2.94 -2.09 -0.88
C ARG A 301 1.81 -3.11 -0.66
N ARG A 302 2.11 -4.22 0.00
CA ARG A 302 1.21 -5.36 0.19
C ARG A 302 0.05 -5.03 1.13
N GLY A 303 -0.97 -5.88 1.10
CA GLY A 303 -2.23 -5.71 1.85
C GLY A 303 -3.44 -5.52 0.94
N GLY A 304 -3.19 -5.25 -0.34
CA GLY A 304 -4.14 -5.26 -1.43
C GLY A 304 -4.51 -3.86 -1.90
N ILE A 305 -4.27 -3.59 -3.20
CA ILE A 305 -4.46 -2.28 -3.85
C ILE A 305 -5.83 -1.61 -3.61
N ARG A 306 -6.87 -2.41 -3.34
CA ARG A 306 -8.25 -1.94 -3.11
C ARG A 306 -8.50 -1.38 -1.70
N LYS A 307 -7.61 -1.62 -0.75
CA LYS A 307 -7.71 -1.15 0.65
C LYS A 307 -6.84 0.11 0.86
N PRO A 308 -7.04 0.90 1.93
CA PRO A 308 -6.19 2.04 2.27
C PRO A 308 -4.92 1.55 2.96
N VAL A 309 -4.10 0.76 2.25
CA VAL A 309 -2.80 0.31 2.75
C VAL A 309 -1.97 1.54 3.11
N ARG A 310 -1.41 1.57 4.32
CA ARG A 310 -0.50 2.65 4.73
C ARG A 310 0.86 2.44 4.06
N GLY A 311 1.31 3.44 3.30
CA GLY A 311 2.63 3.51 2.65
C GLY A 311 3.79 3.83 3.59
N ALA A 312 4.97 4.00 2.99
CA ALA A 312 6.17 4.60 3.59
C ALA A 312 6.78 5.66 2.64
N HIS A 313 5.95 6.41 1.94
CA HIS A 313 6.37 7.31 0.86
C HIS A 313 6.38 8.79 1.24
N SER A 314 5.79 9.21 2.37
CA SER A 314 5.70 10.63 2.74
C SER A 314 5.60 10.81 4.26
N GLY A 315 6.48 10.14 5.01
CA GLY A 315 6.63 10.25 6.47
C GLY A 315 5.31 10.23 7.25
N ASP A 316 5.07 11.26 8.05
CA ASP A 316 3.87 11.44 8.88
C ASP A 316 2.55 11.45 8.08
N TYR A 317 2.61 11.68 6.78
CA TYR A 317 1.45 11.78 5.91
C TYR A 317 1.10 10.47 5.21
N ASN A 318 1.79 9.37 5.50
CA ASN A 318 1.50 8.04 4.95
C ASN A 318 0.10 7.51 5.29
N THR A 319 -0.44 7.84 6.47
CA THR A 319 -1.75 7.32 6.90
C THR A 319 -2.90 8.07 6.21
N ASN A 320 -3.75 7.32 5.49
CA ASN A 320 -4.89 7.82 4.70
C ASN A 320 -4.54 8.57 3.41
N SER A 321 -3.27 8.60 2.99
CA SER A 321 -2.87 8.99 1.65
C SER A 321 -2.62 7.74 0.79
N VAL A 322 -2.40 7.95 -0.51
CA VAL A 322 -1.98 6.91 -1.45
C VAL A 322 -0.79 7.47 -2.23
N GLY A 323 0.36 6.82 -2.16
CA GLY A 323 1.55 7.18 -2.92
C GLY A 323 1.57 6.48 -4.27
N VAL A 324 1.64 7.26 -5.35
CA VAL A 324 1.75 6.75 -6.72
C VAL A 324 3.04 7.25 -7.35
N SER A 325 4.01 6.36 -7.56
CA SER A 325 5.32 6.71 -8.11
C SER A 325 5.39 6.48 -9.62
N LEU A 326 5.73 7.53 -10.36
CA LEU A 326 5.97 7.47 -11.79
C LEU A 326 7.42 7.04 -12.02
N MET A 327 7.64 5.90 -12.68
CA MET A 327 8.99 5.36 -12.86
C MET A 327 9.75 6.17 -13.92
N GLY A 328 10.78 6.89 -13.47
CA GLY A 328 11.64 7.75 -14.28
C GLY A 328 11.98 9.06 -13.58
N ASN A 329 12.81 9.86 -14.26
CA ASN A 329 13.24 11.17 -13.80
C ASN A 329 12.48 12.25 -14.56
N PHE A 330 11.51 12.88 -13.89
CA PHE A 330 10.71 13.97 -14.48
C PHE A 330 11.18 15.38 -14.07
N GLN A 331 12.40 15.51 -13.54
CA GLN A 331 13.13 16.78 -13.67
C GLN A 331 13.67 16.94 -15.09
N LYS A 332 14.04 15.83 -15.75
CA LYS A 332 14.61 15.82 -17.10
C LYS A 332 13.62 15.38 -18.18
N ALA A 333 12.93 14.26 -17.98
CA ALA A 333 12.04 13.69 -18.98
C ALA A 333 10.65 14.32 -18.95
N GLU A 334 10.03 14.41 -20.12
CA GLU A 334 8.63 14.81 -20.24
C GLU A 334 7.70 13.60 -20.02
N PRO A 335 6.70 13.68 -19.10
CA PRO A 335 5.72 12.61 -18.91
C PRO A 335 4.87 12.42 -20.16
N SER A 336 4.90 11.21 -20.71
CA SER A 336 4.10 10.82 -21.86
C SER A 336 2.59 10.96 -21.59
N ARG A 337 1.78 11.08 -22.65
CA ARG A 337 0.31 11.04 -22.48
C ARG A 337 -0.15 9.72 -21.84
N ARG A 338 0.55 8.62 -22.10
CA ARG A 338 0.22 7.29 -21.56
C ARG A 338 0.35 7.26 -20.04
N ILE A 339 1.48 7.72 -19.49
CA ILE A 339 1.69 7.74 -18.04
C ILE A 339 0.68 8.64 -17.34
N LEU A 340 0.39 9.81 -17.93
CA LEU A 340 -0.61 10.73 -17.37
C LEU A 340 -2.05 10.19 -17.48
N ASN A 341 -2.37 9.40 -18.51
CA ASN A 341 -3.68 8.73 -18.63
C ASN A 341 -3.84 7.64 -17.56
N ALA A 342 -2.81 6.81 -17.37
CA ALA A 342 -2.79 5.78 -16.34
C ALA A 342 -2.96 6.38 -14.94
N LEU A 343 -2.21 7.45 -14.64
CA LEU A 343 -2.32 8.18 -13.37
C LEU A 343 -3.73 8.72 -13.13
N VAL A 344 -4.32 9.41 -14.11
CA VAL A 344 -5.69 9.95 -13.97
C VAL A 344 -6.72 8.84 -13.72
N ARG A 345 -6.64 7.73 -14.46
CA ARG A 345 -7.56 6.59 -14.26
C ARG A 345 -7.38 5.96 -12.89
N PHE A 346 -6.14 5.79 -12.43
CA PHE A 346 -5.85 5.23 -11.12
C PHE A 346 -6.38 6.13 -9.99
N ILE A 347 -6.09 7.43 -10.04
CA ILE A 347 -6.59 8.39 -9.04
C ILE A 347 -8.12 8.43 -9.06
N GLY A 348 -8.72 8.52 -10.25
CA GLY A 348 -10.16 8.56 -10.43
C GLY A 348 -10.86 7.32 -9.86
N TRP A 349 -10.35 6.13 -10.17
CA TRP A 349 -10.81 4.89 -9.53
C TRP A 349 -10.62 4.94 -8.01
N ARG A 350 -9.41 5.24 -7.53
CA ARG A 350 -9.04 5.12 -6.12
C ARG A 350 -9.85 6.04 -5.23
N LEU A 351 -9.95 7.32 -5.58
CA LEU A 351 -10.68 8.32 -4.80
C LEU A 351 -12.19 8.25 -5.08
N GLY A 352 -12.58 8.08 -6.35
CA GLY A 352 -13.99 7.98 -6.75
C GLY A 352 -14.70 6.80 -6.09
N THR A 353 -14.16 5.59 -6.20
CA THR A 353 -14.76 4.39 -5.58
C THR A 353 -14.67 4.40 -4.05
N SER A 354 -13.77 5.19 -3.46
CA SER A 354 -13.68 5.42 -2.01
C SER A 354 -14.62 6.53 -1.51
N PHE A 355 -15.45 7.10 -2.39
CA PHE A 355 -16.34 8.23 -2.12
C PHE A 355 -15.63 9.43 -1.51
N SER A 356 -14.34 9.59 -1.83
CA SER A 356 -13.54 10.71 -1.37
C SER A 356 -13.63 11.86 -2.37
N PRO A 357 -13.77 13.12 -1.91
CA PRO A 357 -13.71 14.25 -2.81
C PRO A 357 -12.40 14.27 -3.60
N VAL A 358 -12.50 14.58 -4.90
CA VAL A 358 -11.33 14.81 -5.77
C VAL A 358 -11.02 16.31 -5.93
N ARG A 359 -11.92 17.18 -5.45
CA ARG A 359 -11.73 18.64 -5.37
C ARG A 359 -11.42 19.06 -3.94
N GLY A 360 -10.83 20.25 -3.81
CA GLY A 360 -10.51 20.85 -2.51
C GLY A 360 -9.32 20.20 -1.82
N ALA A 361 -9.35 20.19 -0.49
CA ALA A 361 -8.24 19.76 0.35
C ALA A 361 -8.62 18.59 1.28
N ALA A 362 -7.60 17.85 1.72
CA ALA A 362 -7.64 16.90 2.82
C ALA A 362 -6.71 17.36 3.94
N ARG A 363 -7.03 16.97 5.18
CA ARG A 363 -6.12 17.10 6.32
C ARG A 363 -5.49 15.75 6.66
N LEU A 364 -4.16 15.72 6.76
CA LEU A 364 -3.33 14.59 7.19
C LEU A 364 -2.40 15.11 8.29
N ASN A 365 -2.39 14.46 9.45
CA ASN A 365 -1.61 14.88 10.61
C ASN A 365 -1.62 16.39 10.89
N GLY A 366 -2.81 17.04 10.88
CA GLY A 366 -2.96 18.49 11.06
C GLY A 366 -2.70 19.34 9.80
N ALA A 367 -1.76 18.93 8.95
CA ALA A 367 -1.42 19.61 7.69
C ALA A 367 -2.51 19.50 6.62
N ARG A 368 -2.61 20.50 5.74
CA ARG A 368 -3.65 20.62 4.70
C ARG A 368 -3.03 20.54 3.30
N PHE A 369 -3.47 19.55 2.53
CA PHE A 369 -3.01 19.31 1.16
C PHE A 369 -4.17 19.31 0.17
N ALA A 370 -3.91 19.65 -1.09
CA ALA A 370 -4.88 19.37 -2.14
C ALA A 370 -5.12 17.86 -2.26
N ARG A 371 -6.29 17.44 -2.76
CA ARG A 371 -6.63 16.00 -2.88
C ARG A 371 -5.67 15.20 -3.77
N ILE A 372 -4.95 15.88 -4.64
CA ILE A 372 -3.91 15.33 -5.50
C ILE A 372 -2.76 16.31 -5.40
N SER A 373 -1.67 15.89 -4.76
CA SER A 373 -0.52 16.73 -4.46
C SER A 373 0.77 16.06 -4.93
N GLY A 374 1.81 16.84 -5.18
CA GLY A 374 3.14 16.30 -5.43
C GLY A 374 3.80 15.92 -4.10
N HIS A 375 4.81 15.06 -4.12
CA HIS A 375 5.56 14.77 -2.91
C HIS A 375 6.16 16.04 -2.27
N ARG A 376 6.68 16.95 -3.10
CA ARG A 376 7.20 18.27 -2.68
C ARG A 376 6.19 19.19 -2.00
N ASP A 377 4.89 18.90 -2.08
CA ASP A 377 3.89 19.66 -1.31
C ASP A 377 3.94 19.31 0.18
N ALA A 378 4.50 18.14 0.53
CA ALA A 378 4.52 17.59 1.89
C ALA A 378 5.91 17.51 2.51
N MET A 379 6.96 17.33 1.70
CA MET A 379 8.32 17.14 2.15
C MET A 379 9.29 18.04 1.37
N SER A 380 10.48 18.29 1.91
CA SER A 380 11.55 19.01 1.21
C SER A 380 12.20 18.09 0.17
N THR A 381 11.68 18.11 -1.04
CA THR A 381 12.11 17.22 -2.12
C THR A 381 11.85 17.81 -3.50
N SER A 382 12.61 17.33 -4.49
CA SER A 382 12.41 17.58 -5.91
C SER A 382 11.26 16.72 -6.48
N CYS A 383 10.91 15.60 -5.86
CA CYS A 383 9.85 14.70 -6.29
C CYS A 383 8.47 15.41 -6.38
N PRO A 384 7.66 15.24 -7.46
CA PRO A 384 7.77 14.28 -8.56
C PRO A 384 8.53 14.79 -9.80
N GLY A 385 9.39 15.80 -9.65
CA GLY A 385 10.07 16.48 -10.76
C GLY A 385 9.22 17.58 -11.41
N GLY A 386 9.88 18.64 -11.89
CA GLY A 386 9.24 19.85 -12.41
C GLY A 386 8.21 19.57 -13.51
N ASN A 387 8.56 18.72 -14.48
CA ASN A 387 7.70 18.41 -15.63
C ASN A 387 6.38 17.75 -15.19
N VAL A 388 6.38 16.93 -14.13
CA VAL A 388 5.13 16.34 -13.61
C VAL A 388 4.43 17.32 -12.68
N TYR A 389 5.17 18.02 -11.82
CA TYR A 389 4.62 18.95 -10.84
C TYR A 389 3.80 20.07 -11.49
N ASP A 390 4.32 20.67 -12.57
CA ASP A 390 3.63 21.73 -13.31
C ASP A 390 2.30 21.26 -13.95
N ARG A 391 2.18 19.94 -14.17
CA ARG A 391 0.98 19.32 -14.72
C ARG A 391 -0.05 18.94 -13.66
N ILE A 392 0.27 18.99 -12.36
CA ILE A 392 -0.66 18.60 -11.28
C ILE A 392 -2.00 19.36 -11.35
N PRO A 393 -2.06 20.68 -11.57
CA PRO A 393 -3.33 21.39 -11.75
C PRO A 393 -4.18 20.82 -12.91
N ARG A 394 -3.53 20.46 -14.03
CA ARG A 394 -4.21 19.81 -15.17
C ARG A 394 -4.64 18.39 -14.82
N ILE A 395 -3.84 17.61 -14.09
CA ILE A 395 -4.19 16.27 -13.62
C ILE A 395 -5.44 16.34 -12.73
N ARG A 396 -5.52 17.30 -11.79
CA ARG A 396 -6.71 17.53 -10.96
C ARG A 396 -7.97 17.73 -11.80
N ARG A 397 -7.92 18.62 -12.80
CA ARG A 397 -9.05 18.86 -13.73
C ARG A 397 -9.43 17.61 -14.51
N ARG A 398 -8.45 16.82 -14.95
CA ARG A 398 -8.70 15.57 -15.70
C ARG A 398 -9.31 14.47 -14.84
N VAL A 399 -8.90 14.34 -13.57
CA VAL A 399 -9.51 13.40 -12.62
C VAL A 399 -10.95 13.78 -12.32
N VAL A 400 -11.20 15.07 -12.11
CA VAL A 400 -12.54 15.62 -11.99
C VAL A 400 -13.37 15.22 -13.21
N HIS A 401 -12.89 15.54 -14.41
CA HIS A 401 -13.62 15.27 -15.65
C HIS A 401 -13.89 13.78 -15.83
N TYR A 402 -12.89 12.93 -15.55
CA TYR A 402 -13.01 11.48 -15.59
C TYR A 402 -14.15 10.95 -14.70
N LEU A 403 -14.54 11.67 -13.65
CA LEU A 403 -15.61 11.28 -12.74
C LEU A 403 -16.96 11.98 -13.01
N ASP A 404 -17.08 12.83 -14.03
CA ASP A 404 -18.30 13.62 -14.29
C ASP A 404 -19.56 12.74 -14.45
N ASN A 405 -19.43 11.58 -15.09
CA ASN A 405 -20.54 10.64 -15.30
C ASN A 405 -20.67 9.56 -14.22
N TYR A 406 -19.84 9.62 -13.17
CA TYR A 406 -19.84 8.60 -12.12
C TYR A 406 -20.72 9.01 -10.94
N GLU A 407 -21.87 8.36 -10.83
CA GLU A 407 -22.72 8.44 -9.66
C GLU A 407 -23.33 7.07 -9.32
N SER A 408 -22.91 6.48 -8.21
CA SER A 408 -23.33 5.12 -7.84
C SER A 408 -24.46 5.11 -6.83
N ALA A 409 -25.31 4.08 -6.92
CA ALA A 409 -26.41 3.91 -6.00
C ALA A 409 -25.92 3.65 -4.56
N ALA A 410 -24.76 3.01 -4.42
CA ALA A 410 -24.08 2.82 -3.15
C ALA A 410 -23.62 4.16 -2.54
N LYS A 411 -23.07 5.08 -3.34
CA LYS A 411 -22.66 6.42 -2.91
C LYS A 411 -23.86 7.23 -2.40
N ARG A 412 -24.98 7.23 -3.14
CA ARG A 412 -26.22 7.89 -2.70
C ARG A 412 -26.76 7.32 -1.39
N LYS A 413 -26.78 5.98 -1.24
CA LYS A 413 -27.21 5.32 0.01
C LYS A 413 -26.30 5.69 1.17
N ALA A 414 -24.98 5.68 0.97
CA ALA A 414 -24.01 6.08 1.99
C ALA A 414 -24.22 7.53 2.44
N GLY A 415 -24.44 8.45 1.50
CA GLY A 415 -24.76 9.85 1.79
C GLY A 415 -25.99 10.01 2.69
N ARG A 416 -27.07 9.26 2.43
CA ARG A 416 -28.27 9.27 3.27
C ARG A 416 -28.05 8.67 4.67
N LEU A 417 -27.23 7.62 4.78
CA LEU A 417 -26.96 6.96 6.06
C LEU A 417 -25.99 7.75 6.95
N GLY A 418 -25.07 8.48 6.33
CA GLY A 418 -24.02 9.26 6.99
C GLY A 418 -22.91 8.43 7.62
N ASP A 419 -21.74 9.05 7.78
CA ASP A 419 -20.53 8.39 8.30
C ASP A 419 -20.67 7.89 9.75
N ARG A 420 -21.58 8.46 10.55
CA ARG A 420 -21.87 7.95 11.90
C ARG A 420 -22.37 6.51 11.84
N THR A 421 -23.18 6.18 10.82
CA THR A 421 -23.76 4.85 10.60
C THR A 421 -22.80 3.94 9.85
N THR A 422 -22.30 4.39 8.69
CA THR A 422 -21.51 3.54 7.81
C THR A 422 -20.05 3.44 8.22
N GLY A 423 -19.53 4.46 8.89
CA GLY A 423 -18.09 4.72 8.91
C GLY A 423 -17.60 5.15 7.52
N LYS A 424 -16.28 5.17 7.34
CA LYS A 424 -15.64 5.54 6.07
C LYS A 424 -15.51 4.34 5.14
N VAL A 425 -15.35 4.59 3.84
CA VAL A 425 -15.07 3.53 2.86
C VAL A 425 -13.68 2.95 3.11
N PHE A 426 -13.62 1.65 3.44
CA PHE A 426 -12.40 0.88 3.66
C PHE A 426 -11.98 0.10 2.40
N MET A 427 -12.92 -0.31 1.57
CA MET A 427 -12.62 -0.84 0.24
C MET A 427 -13.59 -0.18 -0.72
N GLY A 428 -13.03 0.47 -1.74
CA GLY A 428 -13.83 1.20 -2.73
C GLY A 428 -14.86 0.29 -3.39
N GLU A 429 -15.87 0.87 -4.03
CA GLU A 429 -16.88 0.12 -4.77
C GLU A 429 -16.27 -0.90 -5.75
N GLN A 430 -16.79 -2.12 -5.69
CA GLN A 430 -16.32 -3.29 -6.42
C GLN A 430 -17.44 -3.84 -7.30
N GLY A 431 -17.12 -4.17 -8.56
CA GLY A 431 -18.01 -4.98 -9.38
C GLY A 431 -18.12 -6.41 -8.85
N ALA A 432 -19.32 -6.96 -8.89
CA ALA A 432 -19.64 -8.37 -8.66
C ALA A 432 -20.65 -8.83 -9.72
N HIS A 433 -20.78 -10.14 -9.96
CA HIS A 433 -21.79 -10.65 -10.90
C HIS A 433 -23.19 -10.18 -10.48
N GLY A 434 -23.82 -9.34 -11.31
CA GLY A 434 -25.15 -8.78 -11.08
C GLY A 434 -25.22 -7.49 -10.25
N GLY A 435 -24.09 -6.86 -9.88
CA GLY A 435 -24.11 -5.61 -9.12
C GLY A 435 -22.75 -5.11 -8.63
N THR A 436 -22.76 -4.28 -7.60
CA THR A 436 -21.57 -3.79 -6.91
C THR A 436 -21.70 -3.95 -5.39
N TYR A 437 -20.56 -3.94 -4.71
CA TYR A 437 -20.53 -3.78 -3.26
C TYR A 437 -19.40 -2.85 -2.83
N THR A 438 -19.61 -2.13 -1.73
CA THR A 438 -18.63 -1.23 -1.13
C THR A 438 -18.42 -1.63 0.33
N VAL A 439 -17.17 -1.70 0.78
CA VAL A 439 -16.86 -2.04 2.17
C VAL A 439 -16.57 -0.77 2.95
N PHE A 440 -17.30 -0.57 4.03
CA PHE A 440 -17.10 0.50 4.98
C PHE A 440 -16.53 -0.04 6.29
N THR A 441 -15.97 0.83 7.12
CA THR A 441 -15.41 0.43 8.41
C THR A 441 -16.46 -0.14 9.37
N LYS A 442 -17.76 0.15 9.20
CA LYS A 442 -18.85 -0.41 10.04
C LYS A 442 -19.77 -1.41 9.32
N GLY A 443 -19.55 -1.71 8.04
CA GLY A 443 -20.44 -2.60 7.28
C GLY A 443 -20.23 -2.58 5.77
N ARG A 444 -21.23 -2.97 5.00
CA ARG A 444 -21.17 -3.01 3.53
C ARG A 444 -22.46 -2.53 2.91
N ILE A 445 -22.35 -1.81 1.79
CA ILE A 445 -23.49 -1.55 0.91
C ILE A 445 -23.39 -2.49 -0.29
N TYR A 446 -24.48 -3.14 -0.63
CA TYR A 446 -24.65 -3.94 -1.84
C TYR A 446 -25.65 -3.22 -2.75
N ALA A 447 -25.32 -3.07 -4.04
CA ALA A 447 -26.19 -2.44 -5.02
C ALA A 447 -26.32 -3.37 -6.23
N SER A 448 -27.55 -3.71 -6.62
CA SER A 448 -27.83 -4.57 -7.78
C SER A 448 -29.04 -4.03 -8.55
N SER A 449 -29.11 -4.32 -9.85
CA SER A 449 -30.16 -3.76 -10.72
C SER A 449 -31.57 -4.26 -10.39
N GLY A 450 -31.71 -5.44 -9.79
CA GLY A 450 -33.00 -5.97 -9.34
C GLY A 450 -33.32 -5.59 -7.89
N PRO A 451 -32.74 -6.29 -6.89
CA PRO A 451 -33.04 -6.14 -5.46
C PRO A 451 -32.92 -4.73 -4.90
N GLY A 452 -32.12 -3.86 -5.52
CA GLY A 452 -31.90 -2.48 -5.09
C GLY A 452 -30.60 -2.30 -4.30
N VAL A 453 -30.60 -1.36 -3.36
CA VAL A 453 -29.40 -0.92 -2.61
C VAL A 453 -29.58 -1.08 -1.12
N HIS A 454 -28.75 -1.94 -0.53
CA HIS A 454 -28.94 -2.42 0.83
C HIS A 454 -27.71 -2.33 1.70
N TRP A 455 -27.91 -1.89 2.95
CA TRP A 455 -26.88 -1.79 3.96
C TRP A 455 -26.91 -2.98 4.91
N LEU A 456 -25.78 -3.66 5.05
CA LEU A 456 -25.60 -4.74 6.01
C LEU A 456 -24.42 -4.41 6.94
N SER A 457 -24.66 -4.48 8.24
CA SER A 457 -23.63 -4.34 9.28
C SER A 457 -23.76 -5.43 10.35
N GLY A 458 -22.80 -5.46 11.27
CA GLY A 458 -22.86 -6.30 12.48
C GLY A 458 -23.13 -7.79 12.21
N ARG A 459 -24.00 -8.39 13.04
CA ARG A 459 -24.35 -9.82 12.97
C ARG A 459 -25.00 -10.22 11.63
N PRO A 460 -25.97 -9.48 11.05
CA PRO A 460 -26.50 -9.80 9.72
C PRO A 460 -25.40 -9.94 8.66
N LEU A 461 -24.48 -8.96 8.59
CA LEU A 461 -23.38 -9.00 7.64
C LEU A 461 -22.43 -10.18 7.89
N SER A 462 -22.08 -10.43 9.16
CA SER A 462 -21.19 -11.53 9.54
C SER A 462 -21.75 -12.89 9.11
N VAL A 463 -23.04 -13.14 9.38
CA VAL A 463 -23.73 -14.38 8.98
C VAL A 463 -23.82 -14.49 7.46
N PHE A 464 -24.17 -13.40 6.77
CA PHE A 464 -24.24 -13.38 5.30
C PHE A 464 -22.89 -13.70 4.66
N ARG A 465 -21.80 -13.12 5.16
CA ARG A 465 -20.43 -13.42 4.67
C ARG A 465 -20.01 -14.86 4.94
N LYS A 466 -20.32 -15.41 6.12
CA LYS A 466 -20.09 -16.83 6.43
C LYS A 466 -20.87 -17.76 5.48
N ALA A 467 -22.03 -17.31 5.02
CA ALA A 467 -22.82 -17.98 3.99
C ALA A 467 -22.36 -17.67 2.55
N ARG A 468 -21.09 -17.28 2.34
CA ARG A 468 -20.49 -16.95 1.03
C ARG A 468 -21.03 -15.68 0.34
N GLY A 469 -21.75 -14.83 1.07
CA GLY A 469 -22.23 -13.54 0.57
C GLY A 469 -23.15 -13.67 -0.65
N VAL A 470 -23.00 -12.75 -1.61
CA VAL A 470 -23.83 -12.71 -2.84
C VAL A 470 -23.65 -13.95 -3.72
N SER A 471 -22.48 -14.60 -3.66
CA SER A 471 -22.20 -15.86 -4.37
C SER A 471 -22.70 -17.09 -3.60
N GLY A 472 -23.31 -16.88 -2.44
CA GLY A 472 -23.86 -17.92 -1.59
C GLY A 472 -25.34 -18.23 -1.87
N PRO A 473 -25.92 -19.18 -1.13
CA PRO A 473 -27.30 -19.62 -1.34
C PRO A 473 -28.35 -18.55 -1.00
N LEU A 474 -27.96 -17.43 -0.37
CA LEU A 474 -28.86 -16.34 -0.05
C LEU A 474 -29.08 -15.38 -1.23
N GLY A 475 -28.10 -15.22 -2.13
CA GLY A 475 -28.15 -14.22 -3.20
C GLY A 475 -27.95 -12.78 -2.70
N TRP A 476 -28.44 -11.81 -3.47
CA TRP A 476 -28.33 -10.39 -3.12
C TRP A 476 -29.29 -10.01 -2.00
N PRO A 477 -28.93 -9.06 -1.11
CA PRO A 477 -29.86 -8.54 -0.13
C PRO A 477 -31.00 -7.76 -0.81
N THR A 478 -32.21 -7.89 -0.28
CA THR A 478 -33.44 -7.25 -0.78
C THR A 478 -34.10 -6.33 0.24
N ILE A 479 -33.74 -6.46 1.52
CA ILE A 479 -34.25 -5.61 2.62
C ILE A 479 -33.13 -5.37 3.62
N ASP A 480 -32.96 -4.11 4.05
CA ASP A 480 -32.04 -3.75 5.12
C ASP A 480 -32.40 -4.48 6.42
N PRO A 481 -31.42 -4.95 7.22
CA PRO A 481 -31.70 -5.60 8.50
C PRO A 481 -32.56 -4.69 9.39
N ARG A 482 -33.67 -5.24 9.91
CA ARG A 482 -34.60 -4.51 10.76
C ARG A 482 -35.11 -5.36 11.91
N SER A 483 -35.49 -4.71 13.00
CA SER A 483 -36.23 -5.34 14.10
C SER A 483 -37.59 -5.83 13.60
N ILE A 484 -38.02 -6.96 14.15
CA ILE A 484 -39.35 -7.55 13.95
C ILE A 484 -39.97 -7.81 15.34
N VAL A 485 -40.89 -8.77 15.47
CA VAL A 485 -41.59 -9.03 16.73
C VAL A 485 -40.65 -9.42 17.90
N GLY A 486 -40.85 -8.78 19.04
CA GLY A 486 -40.06 -9.00 20.26
C GLY A 486 -38.58 -8.67 20.07
N ARG A 487 -37.69 -9.51 20.59
CA ARG A 487 -36.22 -9.31 20.50
C ARG A 487 -35.60 -9.87 19.21
N TRP A 488 -36.39 -10.01 18.15
CA TRP A 488 -35.94 -10.57 16.88
C TRP A 488 -35.65 -9.48 15.85
N ALA A 489 -34.69 -9.75 14.97
CA ALA A 489 -34.40 -8.98 13.78
C ALA A 489 -34.31 -9.90 12.55
N MET A 490 -34.48 -9.33 11.37
CA MET A 490 -34.43 -10.09 10.11
C MET A 490 -33.78 -9.28 8.99
N ALA A 491 -33.01 -9.98 8.14
CA ALA A 491 -32.52 -9.48 6.86
C ALA A 491 -33.00 -10.41 5.74
N ALA A 492 -33.41 -9.83 4.61
CA ALA A 492 -33.95 -10.58 3.46
C ALA A 492 -33.01 -10.49 2.27
N PHE A 493 -33.04 -11.53 1.45
CA PHE A 493 -32.20 -11.76 0.29
C PHE A 493 -33.04 -12.41 -0.82
N ASP A 494 -32.56 -12.42 -2.05
CA ASP A 494 -33.23 -13.02 -3.21
C ASP A 494 -33.76 -14.42 -2.92
N ASN A 495 -32.90 -15.26 -2.35
CA ASN A 495 -33.13 -16.69 -2.19
C ASN A 495 -33.22 -17.09 -0.72
N GLY A 496 -33.41 -16.13 0.20
CA GLY A 496 -33.31 -16.43 1.61
C GLY A 496 -33.58 -15.32 2.60
N ARG A 497 -33.54 -15.70 3.88
CA ARG A 497 -33.72 -14.82 5.03
C ARG A 497 -32.80 -15.23 6.17
N ILE A 498 -32.30 -14.26 6.90
CA ILE A 498 -31.58 -14.45 8.15
C ILE A 498 -32.44 -13.90 9.29
N TYR A 499 -32.77 -14.74 10.26
CA TYR A 499 -33.42 -14.34 11.51
C TYR A 499 -32.43 -14.35 12.66
N LEU A 500 -32.45 -13.29 13.47
CA LEU A 500 -31.50 -13.02 14.53
C LEU A 500 -32.23 -12.74 15.84
N ARG A 501 -31.70 -13.26 16.94
CA ARG A 501 -32.08 -12.90 18.31
C ARG A 501 -30.80 -12.75 19.13
N ALA A 502 -30.75 -11.77 20.02
CA ALA A 502 -29.62 -11.55 20.92
C ALA A 502 -29.30 -12.84 21.71
N GLY A 503 -28.01 -13.16 21.86
CA GLY A 503 -27.54 -14.36 22.58
C GLY A 503 -27.87 -15.73 21.93
N ARG A 504 -28.48 -15.78 20.74
CA ARG A 504 -28.86 -17.04 20.09
C ARG A 504 -28.24 -17.18 18.69
N PRO A 505 -27.98 -18.41 18.20
CA PRO A 505 -27.50 -18.63 16.83
C PRO A 505 -28.42 -18.02 15.78
N ALA A 506 -27.86 -17.57 14.64
CA ALA A 506 -28.66 -17.08 13.53
C ALA A 506 -29.43 -18.22 12.85
N ARG A 507 -30.67 -17.96 12.43
CA ARG A 507 -31.46 -18.91 11.65
C ARG A 507 -31.43 -18.48 10.20
N VAL A 508 -30.59 -19.14 9.43
CA VAL A 508 -30.43 -18.91 7.99
C VAL A 508 -31.35 -19.87 7.26
N LEU A 509 -32.29 -19.33 6.50
CA LEU A 509 -33.24 -20.06 5.66
C LEU A 509 -33.02 -19.65 4.20
N TYR A 510 -33.01 -20.61 3.29
CA TYR A 510 -32.80 -20.39 1.87
C TYR A 510 -33.44 -21.50 1.01
N GLY A 511 -33.51 -21.27 -0.29
CA GLY A 511 -34.04 -22.23 -1.28
C GLY A 511 -35.48 -22.66 -1.00
N ARG A 512 -35.84 -23.89 -1.39
CA ARG A 512 -37.23 -24.38 -1.35
C ARG A 512 -37.91 -24.24 0.03
N ILE A 513 -37.14 -24.36 1.13
CA ILE A 513 -37.67 -24.17 2.49
C ILE A 513 -38.15 -22.73 2.70
N VAL A 514 -37.36 -21.72 2.28
CA VAL A 514 -37.78 -20.32 2.42
C VAL A 514 -38.95 -20.00 1.49
N ASP A 515 -39.00 -20.60 0.29
CA ASP A 515 -40.12 -20.43 -0.65
C ASP A 515 -41.42 -20.95 -0.05
N ARG A 516 -41.39 -22.14 0.57
CA ARG A 516 -42.59 -22.69 1.24
C ARG A 516 -42.96 -21.87 2.47
N TYR A 517 -41.98 -21.43 3.26
CA TYR A 517 -42.22 -20.56 4.40
C TYR A 517 -42.83 -19.21 3.99
N ALA A 518 -42.44 -18.67 2.82
CA ALA A 518 -43.03 -17.48 2.23
C ALA A 518 -44.52 -17.66 1.94
N LYS A 519 -44.88 -18.75 1.25
CA LYS A 519 -46.28 -19.12 0.93
C LYS A 519 -47.14 -19.33 2.18
N LEU A 520 -46.51 -19.59 3.32
CA LEU A 520 -47.17 -19.76 4.62
C LEU A 520 -47.17 -18.47 5.47
N GLY A 521 -46.82 -17.31 4.91
CA GLY A 521 -46.87 -16.02 5.60
C GLY A 521 -45.60 -15.65 6.39
N TYR A 522 -44.50 -16.37 6.20
CA TYR A 522 -43.27 -16.22 6.98
C TYR A 522 -43.55 -16.23 8.51
N HIS A 523 -42.81 -15.41 9.26
CA HIS A 523 -42.90 -15.28 10.72
C HIS A 523 -44.23 -14.73 11.23
N ARG A 524 -45.07 -14.21 10.35
CA ARG A 524 -46.42 -13.74 10.70
C ARG A 524 -47.48 -14.82 10.46
N GLY A 525 -47.11 -15.91 9.80
CA GLY A 525 -48.01 -17.02 9.52
C GLY A 525 -47.96 -18.11 10.58
N ARG A 526 -48.76 -19.15 10.36
CA ARG A 526 -49.02 -20.23 11.33
C ARG A 526 -47.77 -20.95 11.83
N LEU A 527 -46.67 -21.00 11.08
CA LEU A 527 -45.43 -21.63 11.53
C LEU A 527 -44.71 -20.84 12.63
N GLY A 528 -44.92 -19.52 12.69
CA GLY A 528 -44.17 -18.61 13.57
C GLY A 528 -42.69 -18.48 13.18
N LEU A 529 -41.88 -17.95 14.10
CA LEU A 529 -40.45 -17.72 13.89
C LEU A 529 -39.66 -19.03 13.79
N PRO A 530 -38.53 -19.05 13.05
CA PRO A 530 -37.67 -20.22 12.98
C PRO A 530 -36.95 -20.45 14.32
N THR A 531 -36.99 -21.68 14.81
CA THR A 531 -36.23 -22.12 15.98
C THR A 531 -34.85 -22.66 15.58
N SER A 532 -34.69 -23.14 14.35
CA SER A 532 -33.40 -23.55 13.75
C SER A 532 -33.13 -22.91 12.38
N GLY A 533 -31.86 -22.83 11.98
CA GLY A 533 -31.51 -22.67 10.56
C GLY A 533 -31.74 -23.96 9.78
N ILE A 534 -31.46 -23.94 8.47
CA ILE A 534 -31.45 -25.14 7.64
C ILE A 534 -30.37 -26.12 8.12
N ARG A 535 -30.76 -27.38 8.30
CA ARG A 535 -29.86 -28.51 8.56
C ARG A 535 -29.99 -29.53 7.45
N LYS A 536 -28.85 -30.10 7.02
CA LYS A 536 -28.84 -31.30 6.18
C LYS A 536 -29.41 -32.47 6.97
N VAL A 537 -30.23 -33.28 6.31
CA VAL A 537 -30.79 -34.52 6.82
C VAL A 537 -30.76 -35.56 5.71
N THR A 538 -30.89 -36.84 6.04
CA THR A 538 -31.00 -37.89 5.02
C THR A 538 -32.13 -37.57 4.06
N GLY A 539 -31.83 -37.58 2.76
CA GLY A 539 -32.80 -37.27 1.71
C GLY A 539 -33.15 -35.79 1.52
N GLY A 540 -32.49 -34.82 2.19
CA GLY A 540 -32.67 -33.40 1.89
C GLY A 540 -32.32 -32.42 3.01
N HIS A 541 -33.20 -31.44 3.25
CA HIS A 541 -32.97 -30.36 4.20
C HIS A 541 -34.16 -30.17 5.13
N ARG A 542 -33.91 -29.71 6.37
CA ARG A 542 -34.95 -29.47 7.37
C ARG A 542 -34.71 -28.17 8.15
N ALA A 543 -35.78 -27.47 8.48
CA ALA A 543 -35.79 -26.34 9.41
C ALA A 543 -36.98 -26.45 10.37
N ARG A 544 -36.77 -26.07 11.63
CA ARG A 544 -37.80 -26.05 12.68
C ARG A 544 -38.27 -24.62 12.94
N PHE A 545 -39.54 -24.49 13.29
CA PHE A 545 -40.26 -23.26 13.60
C PHE A 545 -40.97 -23.42 14.95
N GLN A 546 -41.59 -22.35 15.46
CA GLN A 546 -42.30 -22.38 16.74
C GLN A 546 -43.44 -23.39 16.76
N HIS A 547 -44.18 -23.51 15.65
CA HIS A 547 -45.40 -24.34 15.58
C HIS A 547 -45.30 -25.44 14.50
N GLY A 548 -44.10 -25.79 14.05
CA GLY A 548 -43.94 -26.83 13.06
C GLY A 548 -42.54 -27.00 12.50
N THR A 549 -42.44 -27.86 11.49
CA THR A 549 -41.19 -28.23 10.81
C THR A 549 -41.40 -28.28 9.30
N LEU A 550 -40.47 -27.68 8.54
CA LEU A 550 -40.40 -27.84 7.09
C LEU A 550 -39.27 -28.80 6.73
N ARG A 551 -39.55 -29.74 5.82
CA ARG A 551 -38.55 -30.64 5.22
C ARG A 551 -38.65 -30.58 3.71
N TRP A 552 -37.55 -30.24 3.05
CA TRP A 552 -37.38 -30.41 1.61
C TRP A 552 -36.80 -31.79 1.33
N HIS A 553 -37.40 -32.51 0.39
CA HIS A 553 -36.98 -33.83 -0.06
C HIS A 553 -36.29 -33.69 -1.41
N ARG A 554 -35.04 -34.16 -1.51
CA ARG A 554 -34.21 -34.04 -2.71
C ARG A 554 -34.78 -34.86 -3.88
N SER A 555 -35.27 -36.07 -3.60
CA SER A 555 -35.78 -37.01 -4.62
C SER A 555 -37.01 -36.50 -5.36
N SER A 556 -37.95 -35.90 -4.64
CA SER A 556 -39.20 -35.38 -5.21
C SER A 556 -39.18 -33.87 -5.44
N ASN A 557 -38.14 -33.18 -4.97
CA ASN A 557 -38.05 -31.72 -4.93
C ASN A 557 -39.25 -31.03 -4.23
N ARG A 558 -39.95 -31.74 -3.33
CA ARG A 558 -41.12 -31.22 -2.58
C ARG A 558 -40.77 -30.79 -1.17
N VAL A 559 -41.52 -29.82 -0.64
CA VAL A 559 -41.43 -29.39 0.77
C VAL A 559 -42.68 -29.82 1.53
N THR A 560 -42.49 -30.65 2.55
CA THR A 560 -43.56 -31.08 3.47
C THR A 560 -43.56 -30.24 4.75
N VAL A 561 -44.75 -30.00 5.29
CA VAL A 561 -44.96 -29.31 6.57
C VAL A 561 -45.45 -30.33 7.59
N ARG A 562 -44.88 -30.35 8.78
CA ARG A 562 -45.40 -31.07 9.95
C ARG A 562 -45.70 -30.05 11.04
N TRP A 563 -46.94 -29.96 11.49
CA TRP A 563 -47.37 -29.08 12.57
C TRP A 563 -47.08 -29.71 13.93
N HIS A 564 -46.92 -28.88 14.95
CA HIS A 564 -46.76 -29.27 16.35
C HIS A 564 -47.89 -28.70 17.19
#